data_AF-A0A1X1BMW4-F1
#
_entry.id   AF-A0A1X1BMW4-F1
#
_cell.length_a   1.000
_cell.length_b   1.000
_cell.length_c   1.000
_cell.angle_alpha   90.00
_cell.angle_beta   90.00
_cell.angle_gamma   90.00
#
_symmetry.space_group_name_H-M   'P 1'
#
loop_
_entity.id
_entity.type
_entity.pdbx_description
1 polymer ?
#
loop_
_entity_poly.entity_id
_entity_poly.type
_entity_poly.pdbx_seq_one_letter_code
_entity_poly.pdbx_strand_id
1 'polypeptide(L)'
;MSVLRFSRLNPSIFALPRRGIDELWKGGYLDPHTPFSVKERLSRAGLSWPSFLLRRKSFDDLRSLYFACLKEKNLLLGERWAAYQNGTRVPQYGRLKKVRLTMKRILGVITRREIHQQCIQAKSILKAQEEKEKYETRVFQLKELQKDLQYKVKRMGAAASLTKVGWKNALCSIDSELEELELKLQPLRKETLQLRTPNWRYERKYSDLPGRITWNKDYLPALHRNANRKNKFY
;
A
#
# COMPACT_ATOMS: atom_id res chain seq x y z
N MET A 1 -8.20 -7.77 -85.25
CA MET A 1 -8.74 -6.81 -84.27
C MET A 1 -9.00 -7.55 -82.96
N SER A 2 -7.99 -7.70 -82.10
CA SER A 2 -8.11 -8.41 -80.82
C SER A 2 -8.43 -7.41 -79.71
N VAL A 3 -9.60 -7.55 -79.09
CA VAL A 3 -10.06 -6.69 -77.99
C VAL A 3 -9.47 -7.22 -76.69
N LEU A 4 -8.41 -6.58 -76.21
CA LEU A 4 -7.80 -6.85 -74.92
C LEU A 4 -8.79 -6.49 -73.80
N ARG A 5 -9.32 -7.51 -73.11
CA ARG A 5 -10.01 -7.35 -71.83
C ARG A 5 -8.96 -6.95 -70.79
N PHE A 6 -8.98 -5.69 -70.36
CA PHE A 6 -8.30 -5.27 -69.15
C PHE A 6 -8.97 -5.92 -67.93
N SER A 7 -8.50 -7.09 -67.54
CA SER A 7 -8.72 -7.63 -66.20
C SER A 7 -8.10 -6.66 -65.20
N ARG A 8 -8.94 -5.91 -64.47
CA ARG A 8 -8.49 -5.23 -63.26
C ARG A 8 -8.12 -6.30 -62.23
N LEU A 9 -6.86 -6.69 -62.24
CA LEU A 9 -6.25 -7.41 -61.14
C LEU A 9 -6.37 -6.49 -59.92
N ASN A 10 -7.26 -6.85 -58.98
CA ASN A 10 -7.26 -6.26 -57.66
C ASN A 10 -5.85 -6.43 -57.10
N PRO A 11 -5.09 -5.36 -56.83
CA PRO A 11 -3.88 -5.52 -56.06
C PRO A 11 -4.38 -5.95 -54.68
N SER A 12 -4.04 -7.18 -54.29
CA SER A 12 -4.06 -7.60 -52.90
C SER A 12 -3.14 -6.64 -52.16
N ILE A 13 -3.71 -5.55 -51.65
CA ILE A 13 -3.04 -4.64 -50.73
C ILE A 13 -2.62 -5.55 -49.58
N PHE A 14 -1.33 -5.85 -49.54
CA PHE A 14 -0.71 -6.58 -48.45
C PHE A 14 -1.19 -5.96 -47.16
N ALA A 15 -2.08 -6.67 -46.47
CA ALA A 15 -2.67 -6.20 -45.22
C ALA A 15 -1.52 -5.97 -44.25
N LEU A 16 -1.22 -4.68 -44.04
CA LEU A 16 -0.34 -4.15 -43.02
C LEU A 16 -0.60 -4.90 -41.69
N PRO A 17 0.41 -5.06 -40.82
CA PRO A 17 0.36 -5.95 -39.67
C PRO A 17 -0.98 -5.82 -38.91
N ARG A 18 -1.73 -6.92 -38.83
CA ARG A 18 -3.10 -7.06 -38.27
C ARG A 18 -3.19 -6.83 -36.75
N ARG A 19 -2.35 -5.95 -36.19
CA ARG A 19 -2.19 -5.71 -34.75
C ARG A 19 -2.31 -4.22 -34.44
N GLY A 20 -3.00 -3.91 -33.36
CA GLY A 20 -3.24 -2.54 -32.90
C GLY A 20 -4.70 -2.11 -33.06
N ILE A 21 -4.98 -1.29 -34.08
CA ILE A 21 -6.30 -0.67 -34.28
C ILE A 21 -7.37 -1.65 -34.74
N ASP A 22 -7.02 -2.60 -35.62
CA ASP A 22 -8.00 -3.58 -36.12
C ASP A 22 -8.46 -4.58 -35.05
N GLU A 23 -7.64 -4.83 -34.01
CA GLU A 23 -8.06 -5.64 -32.86
C GLU A 23 -9.18 -5.00 -32.05
N LEU A 24 -9.36 -3.68 -32.16
CA LEU A 24 -10.35 -2.94 -31.40
C LEU A 24 -11.79 -3.30 -31.81
N TRP A 25 -11.98 -3.75 -33.05
CA TRP A 25 -13.31 -3.95 -33.63
C TRP A 25 -13.65 -5.43 -33.86
N LYS A 26 -12.66 -6.35 -33.77
CA LYS A 26 -12.85 -7.79 -33.99
C LYS A 26 -14.00 -8.35 -33.14
N GLY A 27 -14.99 -8.95 -33.80
CA GLY A 27 -16.17 -9.52 -33.15
C GLY A 27 -17.22 -8.51 -32.68
N GLY A 28 -17.03 -7.22 -32.94
CA GLY A 28 -18.04 -6.17 -32.76
C GLY A 28 -18.96 -6.03 -33.98
N TYR A 29 -19.98 -5.18 -33.87
CA TYR A 29 -20.95 -4.93 -34.95
C TYR A 29 -20.32 -4.31 -36.20
N LEU A 30 -19.23 -3.58 -36.03
CA LEU A 30 -18.51 -2.86 -37.09
C LEU A 30 -17.47 -3.72 -37.82
N ASP A 31 -17.23 -4.96 -37.39
CA ASP A 31 -16.30 -5.87 -38.04
C ASP A 31 -16.89 -6.44 -39.35
N PRO A 32 -16.30 -6.19 -40.51
CA PRO A 32 -16.84 -6.68 -41.79
C PRO A 32 -16.68 -8.20 -41.97
N HIS A 33 -15.77 -8.85 -41.23
CA HIS A 33 -15.44 -10.26 -41.44
C HIS A 33 -16.31 -11.22 -40.63
N THR A 34 -16.93 -10.75 -39.54
CA THR A 34 -17.76 -11.61 -38.68
C THR A 34 -19.23 -11.59 -39.11
N PRO A 35 -19.89 -12.76 -39.23
CA PRO A 35 -21.30 -12.82 -39.60
C PRO A 35 -22.19 -12.30 -38.47
N PHE A 36 -23.36 -11.76 -38.83
CA PHE A 36 -24.29 -11.12 -37.89
C PHE A 36 -24.75 -12.05 -36.75
N SER A 37 -25.00 -13.34 -37.04
CA SER A 37 -25.42 -14.33 -36.04
C SER A 37 -24.37 -14.54 -34.93
N VAL A 38 -23.09 -14.45 -35.27
CA VAL A 38 -21.97 -14.55 -34.31
C VAL A 38 -21.87 -13.25 -33.50
N LYS A 39 -22.01 -12.09 -34.15
CA LYS A 39 -22.02 -10.77 -33.49
C LYS A 39 -23.13 -10.68 -32.45
N GLU A 40 -24.35 -11.10 -32.79
CA GLU A 40 -25.48 -11.09 -31.88
C GLU A 40 -25.25 -12.00 -30.66
N ARG A 41 -24.67 -13.18 -30.87
CA ARG A 41 -24.31 -14.10 -29.78
C ARG A 41 -23.26 -13.48 -28.85
N LEU A 42 -22.21 -12.89 -29.39
CA LEU A 42 -21.15 -12.22 -28.63
C LEU A 42 -21.65 -10.96 -27.91
N SER A 43 -22.68 -10.32 -28.47
CA SER A 43 -23.33 -9.15 -27.88
C SER A 43 -24.03 -9.47 -26.56
N ARG A 44 -24.58 -10.68 -26.40
CA ARG A 44 -25.27 -11.13 -25.18
C ARG A 44 -24.31 -11.18 -23.99
N ALA A 45 -24.25 -10.09 -23.24
CA ALA A 45 -23.39 -9.96 -22.08
C ALA A 45 -23.98 -10.63 -20.83
N GLY A 46 -23.19 -11.51 -20.19
CA GLY A 46 -23.49 -12.10 -18.88
C GLY A 46 -23.50 -11.10 -17.72
N LEU A 47 -23.29 -11.59 -16.50
CA LEU A 47 -23.25 -10.75 -15.30
C LEU A 47 -21.89 -10.04 -15.13
N SER A 48 -21.91 -8.90 -14.43
CA SER A 48 -20.69 -8.23 -14.00
C SER A 48 -19.97 -9.05 -12.91
N TRP A 49 -18.64 -9.11 -12.97
CA TRP A 49 -17.79 -9.71 -11.93
C TRP A 49 -18.14 -9.20 -10.53
N PRO A 50 -18.53 -10.06 -9.59
CA PRO A 50 -18.83 -9.68 -8.23
C PRO A 50 -17.54 -9.49 -7.41
N SER A 51 -17.57 -8.56 -6.45
CA SER A 51 -16.38 -8.19 -5.66
C SER A 51 -15.79 -9.34 -4.85
N PHE A 52 -16.62 -10.30 -4.40
CA PHE A 52 -16.14 -11.44 -3.61
C PHE A 52 -15.26 -12.39 -4.43
N LEU A 53 -15.56 -12.61 -5.71
CA LEU A 53 -14.72 -13.41 -6.60
C LEU A 53 -13.41 -12.69 -6.90
N LEU A 54 -13.47 -11.38 -7.15
CA LEU A 54 -12.29 -10.55 -7.42
C LEU A 54 -11.31 -10.53 -6.25
N ARG A 55 -11.80 -10.59 -5.01
CA ARG A 55 -10.95 -10.67 -3.80
C ARG A 55 -10.11 -11.95 -3.69
N ARG A 56 -10.44 -13.02 -4.43
CA ARG A 56 -9.67 -14.28 -4.43
C ARG A 56 -8.61 -14.35 -5.53
N LYS A 57 -8.55 -13.35 -6.41
CA LYS A 57 -7.63 -13.34 -7.56
C LYS A 57 -6.28 -12.69 -7.25
N SER A 58 -5.23 -13.14 -7.95
CA SER A 58 -3.90 -12.53 -7.87
C SER A 58 -3.92 -11.09 -8.43
N PHE A 59 -2.87 -10.31 -8.15
CA PHE A 59 -2.75 -8.98 -8.72
C PHE A 59 -2.61 -9.02 -10.25
N ASP A 60 -1.83 -9.98 -10.78
CA ASP A 60 -1.63 -10.14 -12.22
C ASP A 60 -2.90 -10.55 -12.96
N ASP A 61 -3.72 -11.41 -12.36
CA ASP A 61 -5.03 -11.79 -12.91
C ASP A 61 -5.95 -10.57 -12.96
N LEU A 62 -6.00 -9.77 -11.89
CA LEU A 62 -6.81 -8.56 -11.83
C LEU A 62 -6.35 -7.52 -12.85
N ARG A 63 -5.04 -7.38 -13.05
CA ARG A 63 -4.44 -6.50 -14.06
C ARG A 63 -4.81 -6.96 -15.47
N SER A 64 -4.64 -8.25 -15.77
CA SER A 64 -5.02 -8.83 -17.07
C SER A 64 -6.51 -8.68 -17.34
N LEU A 65 -7.36 -8.95 -16.35
CA LEU A 65 -8.80 -8.76 -16.44
C LEU A 65 -9.17 -7.28 -16.66
N TYR A 66 -8.48 -6.35 -16.00
CA TYR A 66 -8.69 -4.91 -16.18
C TYR A 66 -8.38 -4.49 -17.63
N PHE A 67 -7.29 -4.98 -18.21
CA PHE A 67 -6.96 -4.70 -19.61
C PHE A 67 -7.95 -5.33 -20.59
N ALA A 68 -8.44 -6.54 -20.32
CA ALA A 68 -9.53 -7.12 -21.11
C ALA A 68 -10.80 -6.25 -21.05
N CYS A 69 -11.18 -5.78 -19.85
CA CYS A 69 -12.29 -4.83 -19.68
C CYS A 69 -12.04 -3.50 -20.39
N LEU A 70 -10.79 -3.02 -20.44
CA LEU A 70 -10.43 -1.77 -21.10
C LEU A 70 -10.56 -1.89 -22.62
N LYS A 71 -10.08 -2.98 -23.23
CA LYS A 71 -10.23 -3.27 -24.66
C LYS A 71 -11.71 -3.33 -25.04
N GLU A 72 -12.48 -4.08 -24.25
CA GLU A 72 -13.93 -4.20 -24.38
C GLU A 72 -14.65 -2.84 -24.26
N LYS A 73 -14.27 -2.01 -23.26
CA LYS A 73 -14.83 -0.67 -23.09
C LYS A 73 -14.57 0.20 -24.33
N ASN A 74 -13.39 0.11 -24.92
CA ASN A 74 -13.02 0.90 -26.09
C ASN A 74 -13.81 0.46 -27.33
N LEU A 75 -13.98 -0.85 -27.54
CA LEU A 75 -14.83 -1.41 -28.59
C LEU A 75 -16.26 -0.86 -28.50
N LEU A 76 -16.89 -0.95 -27.32
CA LEU A 76 -18.27 -0.51 -27.12
C LEU A 76 -18.45 1.00 -27.29
N LEU A 77 -17.43 1.80 -26.94
CA LEU A 77 -17.46 3.24 -27.17
C LEU A 77 -17.36 3.58 -28.66
N GLY A 78 -16.55 2.83 -29.42
CA GLY A 78 -16.47 2.94 -30.87
C GLY A 78 -17.81 2.63 -31.54
N GLU A 79 -18.45 1.51 -31.17
CA GLU A 79 -19.78 1.14 -31.66
C GLU A 79 -20.84 2.18 -31.31
N ARG A 80 -20.82 2.70 -30.08
CA ARG A 80 -21.74 3.75 -29.65
C ARG A 80 -21.57 5.02 -30.47
N TRP A 81 -20.33 5.42 -30.74
CA TRP A 81 -20.03 6.61 -31.52
C TRP A 81 -20.45 6.43 -32.98
N ALA A 82 -20.15 5.29 -33.60
CA ALA A 82 -20.61 4.98 -34.95
C ALA A 82 -22.14 4.97 -35.06
N ALA A 83 -22.84 4.38 -34.07
CA ALA A 83 -24.29 4.38 -34.05
C ALA A 83 -24.85 5.82 -33.97
N TYR A 84 -24.23 6.67 -33.15
CA TYR A 84 -24.59 8.09 -33.02
C TYR A 84 -24.38 8.86 -34.33
N GLN A 85 -23.24 8.68 -35.00
CA GLN A 85 -22.96 9.31 -36.30
C GLN A 85 -23.97 8.89 -37.38
N ASN A 86 -24.38 7.63 -37.38
CA ASN A 86 -25.34 7.09 -38.34
C ASN A 86 -26.80 7.39 -37.95
N GLY A 87 -27.07 8.07 -36.84
CA GLY A 87 -28.43 8.29 -36.34
C GLY A 87 -29.16 6.99 -35.92
N THR A 88 -28.41 5.91 -35.68
CA THR A 88 -28.95 4.59 -35.34
C THR A 88 -28.90 4.34 -33.84
N ARG A 89 -29.75 3.42 -33.35
CA ARG A 89 -29.77 3.05 -31.93
C ARG A 89 -28.56 2.19 -31.60
N VAL A 90 -27.93 2.48 -30.46
CA VAL A 90 -26.77 1.72 -29.96
C VAL A 90 -27.20 0.28 -29.63
N PRO A 91 -26.50 -0.74 -30.13
CA PRO A 91 -26.78 -2.12 -29.74
C PRO A 91 -26.46 -2.34 -28.26
N GLN A 92 -27.40 -2.95 -27.52
CA GLN A 92 -27.29 -3.36 -26.11
C GLN A 92 -26.64 -2.36 -25.13
N TYR A 93 -27.43 -1.38 -24.67
CA TYR A 93 -27.01 -0.34 -23.71
C TYR A 93 -26.44 -0.84 -22.36
N GLY A 94 -26.79 -2.05 -21.92
CA GLY A 94 -26.39 -2.58 -20.61
C GLY A 94 -24.93 -3.04 -20.49
N ARG A 95 -24.29 -3.43 -21.61
CA ARG A 95 -22.96 -4.07 -21.61
C ARG A 95 -21.87 -3.13 -21.09
N LEU A 96 -21.88 -1.88 -21.55
CA LEU A 96 -20.92 -0.85 -21.12
C LEU A 96 -21.02 -0.56 -19.60
N LYS A 97 -22.24 -0.53 -19.04
CA LYS A 97 -22.44 -0.34 -17.59
C LYS A 97 -21.83 -1.48 -16.78
N LYS A 98 -21.99 -2.72 -17.24
CA LYS A 98 -21.41 -3.91 -16.59
C LYS A 98 -19.88 -3.84 -16.60
N VAL A 99 -19.26 -3.52 -17.73
CA VAL A 99 -17.78 -3.38 -17.84
C VAL A 99 -17.24 -2.28 -16.92
N ARG A 100 -17.90 -1.12 -16.87
CA ARG A 100 -17.50 -0.04 -15.95
C ARG A 100 -17.63 -0.47 -14.48
N LEU A 101 -18.67 -1.23 -14.15
CA LEU A 101 -18.89 -1.75 -12.81
C LEU A 101 -17.80 -2.75 -12.39
N THR A 102 -17.37 -3.63 -13.29
CA THR A 102 -16.27 -4.58 -13.01
C THR A 102 -14.95 -3.84 -12.80
N MET A 103 -14.63 -2.87 -13.66
CA MET A 103 -13.45 -2.02 -13.50
C MET A 103 -13.45 -1.29 -12.15
N LYS A 104 -14.58 -0.67 -11.76
CA LYS A 104 -14.74 -0.01 -10.45
C LYS A 104 -14.51 -0.98 -9.30
N ARG A 105 -15.04 -2.21 -9.39
CA ARG A 105 -14.87 -3.23 -8.35
C ARG A 105 -13.42 -3.71 -8.25
N ILE A 106 -12.71 -3.89 -9.38
CA ILE A 106 -11.28 -4.23 -9.40
C ILE A 106 -10.47 -3.16 -8.65
N LEU A 107 -10.66 -1.89 -9.00
CA LEU A 107 -9.99 -0.77 -8.32
C LEU A 107 -10.32 -0.72 -6.83
N GLY A 108 -11.59 -0.96 -6.48
CA GLY A 108 -12.03 -1.03 -5.09
C GLY A 108 -11.37 -2.17 -4.30
N VAL A 109 -11.19 -3.34 -4.91
CA VAL A 109 -10.51 -4.49 -4.28
C VAL A 109 -9.03 -4.19 -4.07
N ILE A 110 -8.34 -3.65 -5.08
CA ILE A 110 -6.91 -3.28 -4.97
C ILE A 110 -6.71 -2.25 -3.86
N THR A 111 -7.50 -1.17 -3.86
CA THR A 111 -7.44 -0.13 -2.83
C THR A 111 -7.66 -0.70 -1.42
N ARG A 112 -8.64 -1.58 -1.24
CA ARG A 112 -8.91 -2.20 0.07
C ARG A 112 -7.79 -3.13 0.54
N ARG A 113 -7.13 -3.85 -0.37
CA ARG A 113 -5.97 -4.70 -0.03
C ARG A 113 -4.80 -3.86 0.45
N GLU A 114 -4.51 -2.76 -0.25
CA GLU A 114 -3.46 -1.83 0.13
C GLU A 114 -3.72 -1.19 1.51
N ILE A 115 -4.95 -0.71 1.73
CA ILE A 115 -5.38 -0.21 3.06
C ILE A 115 -5.15 -1.26 4.14
N HIS A 116 -5.56 -2.50 3.87
CA HIS A 116 -5.40 -3.58 4.84
C HIS A 116 -3.94 -3.87 5.19
N GLN A 117 -3.06 -3.90 4.18
CA GLN A 117 -1.62 -4.08 4.38
C GLN A 117 -1.01 -2.93 5.19
N GLN A 118 -1.40 -1.69 4.89
CA GLN A 118 -0.99 -0.51 5.65
C GLN A 118 -1.46 -0.57 7.10
N CYS A 119 -2.71 -1.01 7.36
CA CYS A 119 -3.21 -1.19 8.73
C CYS A 119 -2.42 -2.27 9.50
N ILE A 120 -2.04 -3.38 8.85
CA ILE A 120 -1.22 -4.42 9.48
C ILE A 120 0.16 -3.86 9.84
N GLN A 121 0.79 -3.15 8.91
CA GLN A 121 2.09 -2.52 9.13
C GLN A 121 2.03 -1.46 10.23
N ALA A 122 0.99 -0.63 10.27
CA ALA A 122 0.80 0.36 11.32
C ALA A 122 0.66 -0.30 12.70
N LYS A 123 -0.08 -1.43 12.80
CA LYS A 123 -0.20 -2.20 14.04
C LYS A 123 1.13 -2.80 14.49
N SER A 124 1.93 -3.35 13.57
CA SER A 124 3.24 -3.90 13.93
C SER A 124 4.20 -2.80 14.41
N ILE A 125 4.17 -1.64 13.77
CA ILE A 125 4.99 -0.48 14.16
C ILE A 125 4.58 0.04 15.55
N LEU A 126 3.26 0.16 15.82
CA LEU A 126 2.77 0.59 17.12
C LEU A 126 3.22 -0.37 18.24
N LYS A 127 3.13 -1.68 17.99
CA LYS A 127 3.64 -2.68 18.94
C LYS A 127 5.15 -2.54 19.19
N ALA A 128 5.94 -2.34 18.13
CA ALA A 128 7.38 -2.08 18.25
C ALA A 128 7.68 -0.79 19.03
N GLN A 129 6.84 0.23 18.90
CA GLN A 129 6.94 1.46 19.68
C GLN A 129 6.66 1.20 21.17
N GLU A 130 5.60 0.47 21.53
CA GLU A 130 5.32 0.11 22.92
C GLU A 130 6.47 -0.68 23.56
N GLU A 131 7.07 -1.62 22.82
CA GLU A 131 8.22 -2.40 23.27
C GLU A 131 9.46 -1.51 23.46
N LYS A 132 9.72 -0.60 22.52
CA LYS A 132 10.78 0.40 22.61
C LYS A 132 10.61 1.27 23.86
N GLU A 133 9.42 1.81 24.10
CA GLU A 133 9.14 2.66 25.27
C GLU A 133 9.37 1.91 26.59
N LYS A 134 8.99 0.62 26.67
CA LYS A 134 9.29 -0.23 27.83
C LYS A 134 10.80 -0.38 28.07
N TYR A 135 11.59 -0.58 27.02
CA TYR A 135 13.04 -0.68 27.16
C TYR A 135 13.69 0.67 27.47
N GLU A 136 13.26 1.76 26.85
CA GLU A 136 13.81 3.11 27.12
C GLU A 136 13.52 3.56 28.55
N THR A 137 12.33 3.26 29.09
CA THR A 137 12.01 3.53 30.49
C THR A 137 12.87 2.70 31.45
N ARG A 138 13.12 1.41 31.14
CA ARG A 138 14.04 0.58 31.93
C ARG A 138 15.47 1.11 31.88
N VAL A 139 15.97 1.46 30.69
CA VAL A 139 17.31 2.07 30.51
C VAL A 139 17.42 3.35 31.32
N PHE A 140 16.39 4.20 31.32
CA PHE A 140 16.38 5.43 32.10
C PHE A 140 16.51 5.15 33.60
N GLN A 141 15.70 4.22 34.14
CA GLN A 141 15.75 3.83 35.55
C GLN A 141 17.12 3.25 35.94
N LEU A 142 17.67 2.37 35.11
CA LEU A 142 18.99 1.78 35.34
C LEU A 142 20.09 2.83 35.34
N LYS A 143 20.05 3.81 34.42
CA LYS A 143 21.01 4.93 34.40
C LYS A 143 20.91 5.82 35.63
N GLU A 144 19.71 6.03 36.17
CA GLU A 144 19.51 6.77 37.41
C GLU A 144 20.13 6.02 38.60
N LEU A 145 19.84 4.72 38.74
CA LEU A 145 20.45 3.86 39.75
C LEU A 145 21.98 3.78 39.62
N GLN A 146 22.49 3.69 38.39
CA GLN A 146 23.91 3.67 38.10
C GLN A 146 24.60 4.94 38.61
N LYS A 147 24.02 6.12 38.34
CA LYS A 147 24.53 7.41 38.84
C LYS A 147 24.52 7.48 40.36
N ASP A 148 23.44 7.02 41.00
CA ASP A 148 23.33 7.01 42.47
C ASP A 148 24.39 6.09 43.11
N LEU A 149 24.61 4.90 42.56
CA LEU A 149 25.63 3.97 43.02
C LEU A 149 27.04 4.51 42.79
N GLN A 150 27.30 5.10 41.62
CA GLN A 150 28.58 5.76 41.33
C GLN A 150 28.87 6.88 42.34
N TYR A 151 27.87 7.70 42.67
CA TYR A 151 27.99 8.75 43.68
C TYR A 151 28.32 8.17 45.06
N LYS A 152 27.62 7.10 45.48
CA LYS A 152 27.90 6.40 46.75
C LYS A 152 29.30 5.82 46.81
N VAL A 153 29.75 5.17 45.74
CA VAL A 153 31.12 4.61 45.62
C VAL A 153 32.17 5.72 45.70
N LYS A 154 31.94 6.86 45.03
CA LYS A 154 32.85 8.02 45.06
C LYS A 154 32.96 8.63 46.46
N ARG A 155 31.85 8.67 47.21
CA ARG A 155 31.80 9.23 48.57
C ARG A 155 32.53 8.39 49.62
N MET A 156 32.59 7.06 49.48
CA MET A 156 33.20 6.15 50.47
C MET A 156 34.74 6.20 50.56
N GLY A 157 35.42 7.01 49.76
CA GLY A 157 36.89 7.18 49.83
C GLY A 157 37.68 5.94 49.41
N ALA A 158 38.98 5.89 49.72
CA ALA A 158 39.91 4.86 49.23
C ALA A 158 39.81 3.50 49.95
N ALA A 159 39.25 3.46 51.16
CA ALA A 159 39.16 2.24 51.96
C ALA A 159 38.38 1.12 51.24
N ALA A 160 38.91 -0.10 51.30
CA ALA A 160 38.27 -1.29 50.75
C ALA A 160 37.25 -1.84 51.76
N SER A 161 35.98 -1.44 51.64
CA SER A 161 34.89 -2.02 52.42
C SER A 161 34.14 -3.10 51.62
N LEU A 162 33.62 -4.12 52.30
CA LEU A 162 32.76 -5.13 51.70
C LEU A 162 31.55 -4.51 50.99
N THR A 163 31.00 -3.42 51.55
CA THR A 163 29.89 -2.65 50.97
C THR A 163 30.25 -2.00 49.63
N LYS A 164 31.47 -1.46 49.51
CA LYS A 164 31.97 -0.86 48.27
C LYS A 164 32.16 -1.90 47.18
N VAL A 165 32.64 -3.10 47.53
CA VAL A 165 32.73 -4.23 46.60
C VAL A 165 31.32 -4.65 46.14
N GLY A 166 30.35 -4.73 47.06
CA GLY A 166 28.96 -5.01 46.73
C GLY A 166 28.35 -4.01 45.73
N TRP A 167 28.59 -2.71 45.91
CA TRP A 167 28.11 -1.69 44.97
C TRP A 167 28.81 -1.75 43.61
N LYS A 168 30.10 -2.10 43.57
CA LYS A 168 30.82 -2.31 42.30
C LYS A 168 30.26 -3.50 41.53
N ASN A 169 29.95 -4.60 42.21
CA ASN A 169 29.33 -5.77 41.59
C ASN A 169 27.93 -5.42 41.05
N ALA A 170 27.15 -4.64 41.82
CA ALA A 170 25.86 -4.14 41.36
C ALA A 170 25.99 -3.22 40.12
N LEU A 171 27.00 -2.35 40.07
CA LEU A 171 27.29 -1.53 38.89
C LEU A 171 27.60 -2.40 37.66
N CYS A 172 28.44 -3.43 37.81
CA CYS A 172 28.76 -4.35 36.72
C CYS A 172 27.51 -5.08 36.20
N SER A 173 26.60 -5.50 37.09
CA SER A 173 25.31 -6.10 36.69
C SER A 173 24.39 -5.11 35.97
N ILE A 174 24.38 -3.84 36.39
CA ILE A 174 23.60 -2.79 35.71
C ILE A 174 24.17 -2.50 34.33
N ASP A 175 25.50 -2.47 34.19
CA ASP A 175 26.17 -2.23 32.92
C ASP A 175 25.88 -3.35 31.91
N SER A 176 25.90 -4.62 32.35
CA SER A 176 25.51 -5.75 31.49
C SER A 176 24.03 -5.69 31.08
N GLU A 177 23.12 -5.34 31.99
CA GLU A 177 21.70 -5.14 31.65
C GLU A 177 21.51 -4.00 30.63
N LEU A 178 22.27 -2.92 30.76
CA LEU A 178 22.22 -1.79 29.81
C LEU A 178 22.67 -2.20 28.40
N GLU A 179 23.74 -3.02 28.30
CA GLU A 179 24.20 -3.55 27.01
C GLU A 179 23.15 -4.45 26.35
N GLU A 180 22.53 -5.36 27.10
CA GLU A 180 21.46 -6.21 26.59
C GLU A 180 20.25 -5.40 26.10
N LEU A 181 19.87 -4.36 26.85
CA LEU A 181 18.77 -3.48 26.48
C LEU A 181 19.08 -2.67 25.22
N GLU A 182 20.32 -2.22 25.06
CA GLU A 182 20.74 -1.49 23.87
C GLU A 182 20.71 -2.38 22.62
N LEU A 183 21.14 -3.65 22.73
CA LEU A 183 21.01 -4.63 21.64
C LEU A 183 19.56 -4.84 21.21
N LYS A 184 18.62 -4.88 22.17
CA LYS A 184 17.17 -4.97 21.90
C LYS A 184 16.59 -3.68 21.32
N LEU A 185 17.10 -2.51 21.73
CA LEU A 185 16.62 -1.20 21.28
C LEU A 185 17.05 -0.84 19.86
N GLN A 186 18.26 -1.23 19.43
CA GLN A 186 18.78 -0.90 18.09
C GLN A 186 17.83 -1.27 16.93
N PRO A 187 17.31 -2.52 16.82
CA PRO A 187 16.36 -2.87 15.75
C PRO A 187 15.04 -2.10 15.89
N LEU A 188 14.51 -1.96 17.11
CA LEU A 188 13.26 -1.24 17.36
C LEU A 188 13.34 0.24 16.98
N ARG A 189 14.49 0.89 17.22
CA ARG A 189 14.75 2.28 16.77
C ARG A 189 14.77 2.39 15.26
N LYS A 190 15.30 1.38 14.55
CA LYS A 190 15.33 1.34 13.08
C LYS A 190 13.93 1.11 12.49
N GLU A 191 13.16 0.20 13.07
CA GLU A 191 11.78 -0.09 12.65
C GLU A 191 10.85 1.10 12.87
N THR A 192 10.95 1.75 14.04
CA THR A 192 10.16 2.95 14.37
C THR A 192 10.63 4.22 13.65
N LEU A 193 11.81 4.21 13.01
CA LEU A 193 12.35 5.35 12.27
C LEU A 193 11.47 5.73 11.07
N GLN A 194 10.77 4.77 10.47
CA GLN A 194 9.86 4.99 9.34
C GLN A 194 8.67 5.89 9.68
N LEU A 195 8.34 6.07 10.96
CA LEU A 195 7.33 7.04 11.42
C LEU A 195 7.83 8.49 11.40
N ARG A 196 9.14 8.73 11.19
CA ARG A 196 9.73 10.08 11.24
C ARG A 196 9.67 10.83 9.91
N THR A 197 9.60 10.14 8.78
CA THR A 197 9.47 10.78 7.47
C THR A 197 8.02 10.69 6.99
N PRO A 198 7.21 11.76 7.11
CA PRO A 198 5.90 11.77 6.51
C PRO A 198 6.06 11.58 5.00
N ASN A 199 5.56 10.47 4.46
CA ASN A 199 5.36 10.38 3.03
C ASN A 199 4.16 11.28 2.71
N TRP A 200 4.43 12.38 2.01
CA TRP A 200 3.45 13.41 1.66
C TRP A 200 2.19 12.86 0.96
N ARG A 201 2.25 11.66 0.36
CA ARG A 201 1.09 10.97 -0.24
C ARG A 201 0.09 10.42 0.77
N TYR A 202 0.52 10.13 2.01
CA TYR A 202 -0.32 9.52 3.06
C TYR A 202 -0.81 10.53 4.10
N GLU A 203 -0.20 11.71 4.15
CA GLU A 203 -0.53 12.80 5.08
C GLU A 203 -2.00 13.30 4.94
N ARG A 204 -2.59 13.17 3.74
CA ARG A 204 -3.94 13.67 3.45
C ARG A 204 -5.06 12.63 3.42
N LYS A 205 -4.75 11.32 3.46
CA LYS A 205 -5.74 10.26 3.13
C LYS A 205 -6.13 9.35 4.30
N TYR A 206 -5.29 9.25 5.33
CA TYR A 206 -5.51 8.37 6.50
C TYR A 206 -5.10 9.03 7.83
N SER A 207 -5.24 10.34 7.95
CA SER A 207 -5.00 11.05 9.22
C SER A 207 -6.19 10.85 10.18
N ASP A 208 -6.39 9.62 10.63
CA ASP A 208 -7.30 9.32 11.76
C ASP A 208 -6.61 9.58 13.11
N LEU A 209 -5.33 10.01 13.11
CA LEU A 209 -4.64 10.51 14.29
C LEU A 209 -4.85 12.03 14.41
N PRO A 210 -5.39 12.53 15.53
CA PRO A 210 -5.70 13.94 15.69
C PRO A 210 -4.39 14.73 15.86
N GLY A 211 -4.06 15.54 14.85
CA GLY A 211 -3.04 16.59 14.95
C GLY A 211 -1.73 16.32 14.20
N ARG A 212 -0.91 17.37 14.12
CA ARG A 212 0.43 17.36 13.53
C ARG A 212 1.34 16.55 14.47
N ILE A 213 1.98 15.48 13.98
CA ILE A 213 2.87 14.65 14.81
C ILE A 213 4.16 15.46 15.11
N THR A 214 4.16 16.20 16.20
CA THR A 214 5.35 16.88 16.72
C THR A 214 6.07 15.95 17.69
N TRP A 215 7.06 15.20 17.18
CA TRP A 215 7.97 14.40 18.01
C TRP A 215 8.95 15.32 18.78
N ASN A 216 8.44 16.16 19.67
CA ASN A 216 9.28 16.77 20.69
C ASN A 216 9.78 15.65 21.61
N LYS A 217 11.05 15.74 22.02
CA LYS A 217 11.85 14.71 22.72
C LYS A 217 11.29 14.24 24.09
N ASP A 218 10.09 14.67 24.46
CA ASP A 218 9.57 14.63 25.81
C ASP A 218 8.53 13.52 26.07
N TYR A 219 8.16 12.72 25.06
CA TYR A 219 7.17 11.65 25.22
C TYR A 219 7.79 10.33 25.73
N LEU A 220 8.60 10.39 26.79
CA LEU A 220 8.96 9.21 27.58
C LEU A 220 8.05 9.17 28.81
N PRO A 221 7.22 8.13 29.01
CA PRO A 221 6.37 8.01 30.21
C PRO A 221 7.13 8.15 31.54
N ALA A 222 8.41 7.76 31.57
CA ALA A 222 9.29 7.95 32.74
C ALA A 222 9.58 9.43 33.04
N LEU A 223 9.66 10.30 32.03
CA LEU A 223 9.85 11.75 32.23
C LEU A 223 8.58 12.43 32.76
N HIS A 224 7.39 11.87 32.51
CA HIS A 224 6.12 12.42 33.00
C HIS A 224 6.04 12.46 34.54
N ARG A 225 6.51 11.39 35.21
CA ARG A 225 6.58 11.34 36.69
C ARG A 225 7.54 12.38 37.26
N ASN A 226 8.64 12.65 36.56
CA ASN A 226 9.65 13.61 37.00
C ASN A 226 9.26 15.06 36.69
N ALA A 227 8.52 15.33 35.60
CA ALA A 227 7.96 16.64 35.30
C ALA A 227 6.94 17.09 36.37
N ASN A 228 6.03 16.19 36.77
CA ASN A 228 5.05 16.49 37.83
C ASN A 228 5.68 16.69 39.22
N ARG A 229 6.91 16.21 39.46
CA ARG A 229 7.65 16.49 40.70
C ARG A 229 8.26 17.89 40.73
N LYS A 230 8.63 18.45 39.58
CA LYS A 230 9.19 19.82 39.50
C LYS A 230 8.13 20.89 39.81
N ASN A 231 6.87 20.62 39.50
CA ASN A 231 5.76 21.55 39.74
C ASN A 231 5.17 21.49 41.16
N LYS A 232 5.77 20.73 42.09
CA LYS A 232 5.36 20.69 43.52
C LYS A 232 6.13 21.67 44.41
N PHE A 233 7.01 22.49 43.84
CA PHE A 233 7.86 23.45 44.57
C PHE A 233 7.58 24.92 44.21
N TYR A 234 6.42 25.21 43.63
CA TYR A 234 5.89 26.57 43.44
C TYR A 234 4.46 26.65 43.94
#